data_AF-A0A242CDK8-F1
#
_entry.id   AF-A0A242CDK8-F1
#
_cell.length_a   1.000
_cell.length_b   1.000
_cell.length_c   1.000
_cell.angle_alpha   90.00
_cell.angle_beta   90.00
_cell.angle_gamma   90.00
#
_symmetry.space_group_name_H-M   'P 1'
#
loop_
_entity.id
_entity.type
_entity.pdbx_description
1 polymer ?
#
loop_
_entity_poly.entity_id
_entity_poly.type
_entity_poly.pdbx_seq_one_letter_code
_entity_poly.pdbx_strand_id
1 'polypeptide(L)'
;MIARGDVIGVNHIESPVAYCDVYREDDQGMKRLRTIEINLARLKQLIDFESEATYYGECEECRYMLNEYPSGAWGVGYVCAPCAKKLRGEYEL
;
A
#
# COMPACT_ATOMS: atom_id res chain seq x y z
N MET A 1 11.25 1.66 20.41
CA MET A 1 10.25 0.75 21.00
C MET A 1 8.88 1.08 20.43
N ILE A 2 8.15 0.09 19.91
CA ILE A 2 6.77 0.24 19.41
C ILE A 2 5.85 0.37 20.64
N ALA A 3 5.00 1.38 20.66
CA ALA A 3 4.06 1.59 21.77
C ALA A 3 2.66 1.13 21.40
N ARG A 4 1.83 0.88 22.41
CA ARG A 4 0.41 0.60 22.21
C ARG A 4 -0.25 1.80 21.52
N GLY A 5 -1.01 1.54 20.45
CA GLY A 5 -1.63 2.57 19.62
C GLY A 5 -0.83 2.95 18.37
N ASP A 6 0.41 2.46 18.23
CA ASP A 6 1.15 2.58 16.97
C ASP A 6 0.54 1.66 15.90
N VAL A 7 0.43 2.17 14.67
CA VAL A 7 0.04 1.40 13.49
C VAL A 7 1.30 0.97 12.74
N ILE A 8 1.34 -0.28 12.30
CA ILE A 8 2.48 -0.83 11.56
C ILE A 8 2.03 -1.07 10.12
N GLY A 9 2.64 -0.36 9.17
CA GLY A 9 2.52 -0.64 7.74
C GLY A 9 3.63 -1.58 7.32
N VAL A 10 3.28 -2.73 6.73
CA VAL A 10 4.25 -3.67 6.15
C VAL A 10 4.54 -3.22 4.72
N ASN A 11 5.77 -2.78 4.45
CA ASN A 11 6.11 -2.18 3.15
C ASN A 11 6.77 -3.18 2.20
N HIS A 12 7.67 -4.00 2.73
CA HIS A 12 8.45 -4.95 1.94
C HIS A 12 8.79 -6.18 2.79
N ILE A 13 8.69 -7.36 2.19
CA ILE A 13 9.03 -8.63 2.85
C ILE A 13 10.19 -9.26 2.09
N GLU A 14 11.31 -9.42 2.78
CA GLU A 14 12.51 -10.11 2.28
C GLU A 14 12.90 -11.15 3.32
N SER A 15 12.53 -12.41 3.09
CA SER A 15 12.73 -13.47 4.08
C SER A 15 14.19 -13.53 4.55
N PRO A 16 14.47 -13.47 5.87
CA PRO A 16 13.53 -13.71 6.99
C PRO A 16 12.97 -12.44 7.67
N VAL A 17 13.08 -11.27 7.04
CA VAL A 17 12.76 -9.96 7.62
C VAL A 17 11.61 -9.28 6.86
N ALA A 18 10.75 -8.58 7.59
CA ALA A 18 9.79 -7.63 7.04
C ALA A 18 10.24 -6.21 7.40
N TYR A 19 10.32 -5.34 6.40
CA TYR A 19 10.58 -3.92 6.58
C TYR A 19 9.25 -3.18 6.71
N CYS A 20 9.05 -2.58 7.87
CA CYS A 20 7.79 -1.94 8.24
C CYS A 20 8.00 -0.50 8.64
N ASP A 21 7.02 0.35 8.34
CA ASP A 21 6.95 1.70 8.88
C ASP A 21 5.99 1.75 10.06
N VAL A 22 6.41 2.47 11.11
CA VAL A 22 5.59 2.73 12.29
C VAL A 22 4.95 4.10 12.13
N TYR A 23 3.64 4.16 12.31
CA TYR A 23 2.84 5.37 12.25
C TYR A 23 2.14 5.61 13.57
N ARG A 24 1.83 6.87 13.85
CA ARG A 24 0.98 7.29 14.96
C ARG A 24 0.07 8.42 14.52
N GLU A 25 -1.18 8.34 14.94
CA GLU A 25 -2.14 9.43 14.75
C GLU A 25 -1.87 10.54 15.76
N ASP A 26 -1.83 11.79 15.27
CA ASP A 26 -1.86 13.01 16.06
C ASP A 26 -2.99 13.93 15.58
N ASP A 27 -3.10 15.13 16.15
CA ASP A 27 -4.17 16.10 15.80
C ASP A 27 -4.15 16.53 14.32
N GLN A 28 -3.08 16.23 13.58
CA GLN A 28 -2.92 16.53 12.15
C GLN A 28 -3.06 15.29 11.26
N GLY A 29 -3.34 14.12 11.85
CA GLY A 29 -3.57 12.85 11.17
C GLY A 29 -2.45 11.83 11.37
N MET A 30 -2.34 10.88 10.43
CA MET A 30 -1.37 9.78 10.53
C MET A 30 0.05 10.24 10.16
N LYS A 31 0.98 10.13 11.11
CA LYS A 31 2.38 10.52 10.92
C LYS A 31 3.32 9.32 10.99
N ARG A 32 4.19 9.19 9.99
CA ARG A 32 5.28 8.20 9.97
C ARG A 32 6.36 8.59 10.98
N LEU A 33 6.71 7.67 11.88
CA LEU A 33 7.71 7.88 12.93
C LEU A 33 9.09 7.37 12.52
N ARG A 34 9.17 6.13 12.00
CA ARG A 34 10.43 5.46 11.63
C ARG A 34 10.16 4.16 10.89
N THR A 35 11.19 3.63 10.23
CA THR A 35 11.24 2.26 9.73
C THR A 35 11.81 1.31 10.78
N ILE A 36 11.29 0.10 10.83
CA ILE A 36 11.75 -0.99 11.68
C ILE A 36 11.84 -2.28 10.87
N GLU A 37 12.68 -3.19 11.34
CA GLU A 37 12.78 -4.55 10.84
C GLU A 37 12.09 -5.49 11.84
N ILE A 38 11.15 -6.30 11.34
CA ILE A 38 10.43 -7.29 12.13
C ILE A 38 10.77 -8.67 11.59
N ASN A 39 11.08 -9.61 12.48
CA ASN A 39 11.23 -11.01 12.10
C ASN A 39 9.92 -11.54 11.48
N LEU A 40 9.99 -12.03 10.25
CA LEU A 40 8.82 -12.43 9.47
C LEU A 40 8.05 -13.59 10.14
N ALA A 41 8.73 -14.52 10.81
CA ALA A 41 8.06 -15.64 11.49
C ALA A 41 7.20 -15.17 12.66
N ARG A 42 7.60 -14.11 13.36
CA ARG A 42 6.77 -13.48 14.42
C ARG A 42 5.57 -12.73 13.83
N LEU A 43 5.77 -12.07 12.69
CA LEU A 43 4.72 -11.31 12.02
C LEU A 43 3.62 -12.23 11.47
N LYS A 44 4.01 -13.37 10.88
CA LYS A 44 3.08 -14.42 10.37
C LYS A 44 2.17 -15.03 11.43
N GLN A 45 2.50 -14.91 12.72
CA GLN A 45 1.62 -15.37 13.80
C GLN A 45 0.48 -14.39 14.12
N LEU A 46 0.60 -13.14 13.64
CA LEU A 46 -0.31 -12.04 13.96
C LEU A 46 -1.08 -11.54 12.74
N ILE A 47 -0.63 -11.88 11.54
CA ILE A 47 -1.19 -11.41 10.27
C ILE A 47 -1.42 -12.62 9.37
N ASP A 48 -2.63 -12.71 8.82
CA ASP A 48 -2.99 -13.69 7.81
C ASP A 48 -2.62 -13.17 6.41
N PHE A 49 -1.46 -13.58 5.92
CA PHE A 49 -1.01 -13.26 4.56
C PHE A 49 -1.81 -14.00 3.47
N GLU A 50 -2.57 -15.05 3.80
CA GLU A 50 -3.41 -15.74 2.80
C GLU A 50 -4.64 -14.89 2.43
N SER A 51 -5.01 -13.93 3.28
CA SER A 51 -6.05 -12.95 3.01
C SER A 51 -5.60 -11.78 2.13
N GLU A 52 -4.31 -11.71 1.76
CA GLU A 52 -3.78 -10.66 0.90
C GLU A 52 -4.43 -10.72 -0.48
N ALA A 53 -5.06 -9.61 -0.89
CA ALA A 53 -5.69 -9.53 -2.19
C ALA A 53 -4.61 -9.65 -3.29
N THR A 54 -4.77 -10.62 -4.19
CA THR A 54 -3.85 -10.82 -5.33
C THR A 54 -3.83 -9.62 -6.29
N TYR A 55 -4.87 -8.77 -6.21
CA TYR A 55 -5.06 -7.62 -7.08
C TYR A 55 -5.65 -6.46 -6.29
N TYR A 56 -5.38 -5.24 -6.75
CA TYR A 56 -5.85 -3.99 -6.16
C TYR A 56 -7.26 -3.59 -6.63
N GLY A 57 -7.96 -4.48 -7.36
CA GLY A 57 -9.26 -4.24 -7.96
C GLY A 57 -9.21 -4.10 -9.48
N GLU A 58 -10.33 -3.70 -10.07
CA GLU A 58 -10.42 -3.40 -11.51
C GLU A 58 -10.19 -1.90 -11.75
N CYS A 59 -9.49 -1.58 -12.84
CA CYS A 59 -9.46 -0.22 -13.38
C CYS A 59 -10.88 0.23 -13.70
N GLU A 60 -11.33 1.36 -13.15
CA GLU A 60 -12.69 1.84 -13.36
C GLU A 60 -12.98 2.23 -14.82
N GLU A 61 -11.95 2.59 -15.58
CA GLU A 61 -12.07 3.00 -16.99
C GLU A 61 -12.09 1.81 -17.97
N CYS A 62 -11.16 0.86 -17.83
CA CYS A 62 -10.98 -0.23 -18.81
C CYS A 62 -11.24 -1.63 -18.26
N ARG A 63 -11.63 -1.74 -16.98
CA ARG A 63 -11.93 -3.00 -16.28
C ARG A 63 -10.75 -3.98 -16.19
N TYR A 64 -9.54 -3.52 -16.50
CA TYR A 64 -8.32 -4.31 -16.36
C TYR A 64 -7.99 -4.54 -14.87
N MET A 65 -7.66 -5.78 -14.51
CA MET A 65 -7.25 -6.13 -13.14
C MET A 65 -5.91 -5.50 -12.78
N LEU A 66 -5.90 -4.70 -11.73
CA LEU A 66 -4.72 -3.97 -11.26
C LEU A 66 -3.83 -4.89 -10.43
N ASN A 67 -2.66 -5.22 -10.96
CA ASN A 67 -1.61 -6.00 -10.29
C ASN A 67 -0.63 -5.11 -9.47
N GLU A 68 -0.72 -3.80 -9.64
CA GLU A 68 0.06 -2.81 -8.89
C GLU A 68 -0.84 -1.71 -8.34
N TYR A 69 -0.42 -1.09 -7.23
CA TYR A 69 -1.16 0.00 -6.62
C TYR A 69 -1.21 1.21 -7.57
N PRO A 70 -2.40 1.72 -7.95
CA PRO A 70 -2.52 2.80 -8.91
C PRO A 70 -1.88 4.11 -8.46
N SER A 71 -1.13 4.75 -9.37
CA SER A 71 -0.56 6.09 -9.17
C SER A 71 -1.56 7.19 -9.55
N GLY A 72 -2.65 7.31 -8.78
CA GLY A 72 -3.53 8.48 -8.87
C GLY A 72 -4.97 8.21 -8.44
N ALA A 73 -5.36 8.83 -7.32
CA ALA A 73 -6.74 8.98 -6.90
C ALA A 73 -7.25 10.37 -7.33
N TRP A 74 -7.91 10.45 -8.48
CA TRP A 74 -8.56 11.69 -8.95
C TRP A 74 -10.04 11.74 -8.53
N GLY A 75 -10.38 11.39 -7.29
CA GLY A 75 -11.78 11.34 -6.84
C GLY A 75 -12.70 10.40 -7.65
N VAL A 76 -12.14 9.60 -8.55
CA VAL A 76 -12.81 8.66 -9.47
C VAL A 76 -12.26 7.24 -9.31
N GLY A 77 -11.87 6.88 -8.08
CA GLY A 77 -11.42 5.52 -7.76
C GLY A 77 -10.10 5.10 -8.38
N TYR A 78 -9.94 3.80 -8.63
CA TYR A 78 -8.69 3.15 -9.03
C TYR A 78 -8.57 3.03 -10.56
N VAL A 79 -7.53 3.64 -11.16
CA VAL A 79 -7.33 3.67 -12.62
C VAL A 79 -5.90 3.24 -13.00
N CYS A 80 -5.73 2.38 -14.01
CA CYS A 80 -4.41 1.93 -14.46
C CYS A 80 -3.59 3.07 -15.10
N ALA A 81 -2.26 2.96 -15.10
CA ALA A 81 -1.37 4.03 -15.58
C ALA A 81 -1.67 4.53 -17.01
N PRO A 82 -1.97 3.68 -18.02
CA PRO A 82 -2.36 4.15 -19.35
C PRO A 82 -3.66 4.97 -19.35
N CYS A 83 -4.69 4.50 -18.63
CA CYS A 83 -5.95 5.22 -18.51
C CYS A 83 -5.77 6.53 -17.75
N ALA A 84 -4.94 6.55 -16.71
CA ALA A 84 -4.61 7.76 -15.97
C ALA A 84 -3.91 8.80 -16.85
N LYS A 85 -2.93 8.40 -17.68
CA LYS A 85 -2.29 9.28 -18.66
C LYS A 85 -3.30 9.90 -19.62
N LYS A 86 -4.18 9.06 -20.20
CA LYS A 86 -5.24 9.50 -21.12
C LYS A 86 -6.20 10.51 -20.46
N LEU A 87 -6.64 10.22 -19.23
CA LEU A 87 -7.52 11.12 -18.47
C LEU A 87 -6.85 12.45 -18.11
N ARG A 88 -5.53 12.44 -17.89
CA ARG A 88 -4.72 13.66 -17.66
C ARG A 88 -4.42 14.45 -18.94
N GLY A 89 -4.81 13.94 -20.11
CA GLY A 89 -4.46 14.55 -21.40
C GLY A 89 -2.96 14.44 -21.73
N GLU A 90 -2.25 13.50 -21.09
CA GLU A 90 -0.86 13.17 -21.39
C GLU A 90 -0.83 12.24 -22.61
N TYR A 91 -0.88 12.83 -23.81
CA TYR A 91 -0.70 12.09 -25.06
C TYR A 91 0.80 11.92 -25.36
N GLU A 92 1.19 10.74 -25.87
CA GLU A 92 2.56 10.51 -26.33
C GLU A 92 2.91 11.54 -27.42
N LEU A 93 4.04 12.24 -27.24
CA LEU A 93 4.67 13.12 -28.22
C LEU A 93 5.49 12.31 -29.23
#